data_AF-A0A6V6Z8C2-F1
#
_entry.id   AF-A0A6V6Z8C2-F1
#
_cell.length_a   1.000
_cell.length_b   1.000
_cell.length_c   1.000
_cell.angle_alpha   90.00
_cell.angle_beta   90.00
_cell.angle_gamma   90.00
#
_symmetry.space_group_name_H-M   'P 1'
#
loop_
_entity.id
_entity.type
_entity.pdbx_description
1 polymer ?
#
loop_
_entity_poly.entity_id
_entity_poly.type
_entity_poly.pdbx_seq_one_letter_code
_entity_poly.pdbx_strand_id
1 'polypeptide(L)'
;MDFFYVEKIYIFATMTRNERLTERNNQVRKLFYDLQVKNPKWRIDAIIEEVADRFFLSNRTIEAIIKFEGVYNDNAKAAESVQPTLFQFL
;
A
#
# COMPACT_ATOMS: atom_id res chain seq x y z
N MET A 1 -6.53 27.41 -1.17
CA MET A 1 -7.20 26.17 -1.62
C MET A 1 -7.22 26.20 -3.13
N ASP A 2 -6.29 25.47 -3.73
CA ASP A 2 -6.14 25.31 -5.17
C ASP A 2 -6.94 24.08 -5.67
N PHE A 3 -7.32 24.11 -6.94
CA PHE A 3 -8.19 23.12 -7.57
C PHE A 3 -7.68 21.68 -7.38
N PHE A 4 -6.36 21.51 -7.46
CA PHE A 4 -5.68 20.22 -7.25
C PHE A 4 -5.91 19.64 -5.85
N TYR A 5 -5.97 20.48 -4.82
CA TYR A 5 -6.20 20.04 -3.44
C TYR A 5 -7.65 19.59 -3.23
N VAL A 6 -8.60 20.32 -3.82
CA VAL A 6 -10.04 19.97 -3.75
C VAL A 6 -10.30 18.64 -4.47
N GLU A 7 -9.69 18.44 -5.63
CA GLU A 7 -9.79 17.20 -6.42
C GLU A 7 -9.19 16.00 -5.66
N LYS A 8 -8.00 16.16 -5.06
CA LYS A 8 -7.37 15.14 -4.19
C LYS A 8 -8.29 14.72 -3.04
N ILE A 9 -8.93 15.67 -2.36
CA ILE A 9 -9.85 15.38 -1.26
C ILE A 9 -11.06 14.60 -1.75
N TYR A 10 -11.67 15.02 -2.87
CA TYR A 10 -12.86 14.37 -3.40
C TYR A 10 -12.57 12.93 -3.83
N ILE A 11 -11.44 12.69 -4.51
CA ILE A 11 -10.98 11.36 -4.88
C ILE A 11 -10.77 10.47 -3.64
N PHE A 12 -10.14 11.02 -2.59
CA PHE A 12 -9.91 10.28 -1.34
C PHE A 12 -11.22 9.91 -0.63
N ALA A 13 -12.23 10.79 -0.69
CA ALA A 13 -13.54 10.56 -0.11
C ALA A 13 -14.32 9.47 -0.86
N THR A 14 -14.12 9.35 -2.18
CA THR A 14 -14.79 8.32 -3.00
C THR A 14 -14.06 6.99 -3.07
N MET A 15 -12.77 6.93 -2.70
CA MET A 15 -12.02 5.68 -2.71
C MET A 15 -12.60 4.65 -1.73
N THR A 16 -12.58 3.39 -2.15
CA THR A 16 -12.82 2.25 -1.26
C THR A 16 -11.67 2.07 -0.28
N ARG A 17 -11.91 1.33 0.81
CA ARG A 17 -10.85 0.98 1.78
C ARG A 17 -9.66 0.29 1.11
N ASN A 18 -9.92 -0.62 0.17
CA ASN A 18 -8.89 -1.39 -0.50
C ASN A 18 -8.02 -0.50 -1.38
N GLU A 19 -8.62 0.40 -2.16
CA GLU A 19 -7.88 1.36 -2.98
C GLU A 19 -6.98 2.27 -2.14
N ARG A 20 -7.48 2.77 -0.99
CA ARG A 20 -6.64 3.54 -0.06
C ARG A 20 -5.46 2.76 0.49
N LEU A 21 -5.67 1.47 0.81
CA LEU A 21 -4.60 0.60 1.30
C LEU A 21 -3.57 0.31 0.20
N THR A 22 -4.02 0.04 -1.03
CA THR A 22 -3.15 -0.15 -2.19
C THR A 22 -2.33 1.11 -2.47
N GLU A 23 -2.97 2.28 -2.46
CA GLU A 23 -2.29 3.56 -2.67
C GLU A 23 -1.23 3.81 -1.59
N ARG A 24 -1.55 3.57 -0.30
CA ARG A 24 -0.57 3.65 0.79
C ARG A 24 0.61 2.69 0.54
N ASN A 25 0.35 1.45 0.14
CA ASN A 25 1.41 0.47 -0.11
C ASN A 25 2.31 0.92 -1.26
N ASN A 26 1.75 1.50 -2.32
CA ASN A 26 2.51 2.08 -3.43
C ASN A 26 3.39 3.25 -2.97
N GLN A 27 2.87 4.13 -2.13
CA GLN A 27 3.64 5.23 -1.56
C GLN A 27 4.79 4.75 -0.66
N VAL A 28 4.56 3.70 0.15
CA VAL A 28 5.61 3.04 0.95
C VAL A 28 6.74 2.54 0.05
N ARG A 29 6.42 1.78 -1.01
CA ARG A 29 7.42 1.25 -1.95
C ARG A 29 8.20 2.37 -2.63
N LYS A 30 7.47 3.39 -3.12
CA LYS A 30 8.09 4.55 -3.76
C LYS A 30 9.09 5.24 -2.82
N LEU A 31 8.69 5.52 -1.59
CA LEU A 31 9.55 6.20 -0.63
C LEU A 31 10.78 5.36 -0.27
N PHE A 32 10.61 4.05 -0.06
CA PHE A 32 11.72 3.14 0.23
C PHE A 32 12.80 3.20 -0.86
N TYR A 33 12.43 3.05 -2.13
CA TYR A 33 13.38 3.10 -3.23
C TYR A 33 13.96 4.51 -3.44
N ASP A 34 13.16 5.57 -3.27
CA ASP A 34 13.64 6.95 -3.33
C ASP A 34 14.73 7.20 -2.25
N LEU A 35 14.54 6.70 -1.03
CA LEU A 35 15.51 6.83 0.06
C LEU A 35 16.75 5.98 -0.17
N GLN A 36 16.59 4.77 -0.73
CA GLN A 36 17.72 3.91 -1.08
C GLN A 36 18.62 4.55 -2.14
N VAL A 37 18.03 5.17 -3.17
CA VAL A 37 18.78 5.88 -4.21
C VAL A 37 19.45 7.14 -3.65
N LYS A 38 18.75 7.91 -2.81
CA LYS A 38 19.29 9.14 -2.20
C LYS A 38 20.40 8.85 -1.20
N ASN A 39 20.35 7.71 -0.50
CA ASN A 39 21.26 7.35 0.58
C ASN A 39 21.90 5.98 0.34
N PRO A 40 22.77 5.83 -0.68
CA PRO A 40 23.29 4.52 -1.10
C PRO A 40 24.19 3.83 -0.06
N LYS A 41 24.65 4.55 0.97
CA LYS A 41 25.46 4.00 2.08
C LYS A 41 24.63 3.58 3.29
N TRP A 42 23.34 3.93 3.33
CA TRP A 42 22.49 3.54 4.45
C TRP A 42 22.24 2.04 4.40
N ARG A 43 22.21 1.43 5.59
CA ARG A 43 21.76 0.05 5.72
C ARG A 43 20.26 -0.02 5.42
N ILE A 44 19.83 -1.19 4.93
CA ILE A 44 18.41 -1.40 4.57
C ILE A 44 17.48 -1.27 5.78
N ASP A 45 17.90 -1.72 6.96
CA ASP A 45 17.14 -1.59 8.20
C ASP A 45 16.90 -0.12 8.61
N ALA A 46 17.91 0.74 8.45
CA ALA A 46 17.74 2.18 8.69
C ALA A 46 16.74 2.83 7.72
N ILE A 47 16.71 2.38 6.46
CA ILE A 47 15.70 2.85 5.49
C ILE A 47 14.32 2.35 5.88
N ILE A 48 14.20 1.09 6.33
CA ILE A 48 12.92 0.52 6.79
C ILE A 48 12.38 1.30 8.00
N GLU A 49 13.23 1.63 8.97
CA GLU A 49 12.87 2.40 10.17
C GLU A 49 12.36 3.80 9.80
N GLU A 50 13.09 4.52 8.94
CA GLU A 50 12.66 5.85 8.47
C GLU A 50 11.32 5.83 7.72
N VAL A 51 11.08 4.78 6.92
CA VAL A 51 9.79 4.61 6.22
C VAL A 51 8.68 4.23 7.20
N ALA A 52 8.97 3.37 8.17
CA ALA A 52 8.02 2.95 9.21
C ALA A 52 7.52 4.14 10.02
N ASP A 53 8.42 5.03 10.44
CA ASP A 53 8.09 6.24 11.20
C ASP A 53 7.20 7.20 10.42
N ARG A 54 7.47 7.39 9.12
CA ARG A 54 6.67 8.29 8.26
C ARG A 54 5.26 7.80 8.00
N PHE A 55 5.07 6.48 7.94
CA PHE A 55 3.77 5.87 7.65
C PHE A 55 3.05 5.36 8.91
N PHE A 56 3.67 5.48 10.09
CA PHE A 56 3.17 4.94 11.35
C PHE A 56 2.83 3.44 11.27
N LEU A 57 3.72 2.66 10.64
CA LEU A 57 3.60 1.22 10.47
C LEU A 57 4.75 0.50 11.16
N SER A 58 4.57 -0.77 11.53
CA SER A 58 5.68 -1.56 12.07
C SER A 58 6.71 -1.89 10.98
N ASN A 59 7.99 -2.04 11.35
CA ASN A 59 9.06 -2.46 10.44
C ASN A 59 8.69 -3.75 9.69
N ARG A 60 8.08 -4.73 10.38
CA ARG A 60 7.63 -5.99 9.77
C ARG A 60 6.59 -5.77 8.67
N THR A 61 5.69 -4.80 8.85
CA THR A 61 4.69 -4.43 7.85
C THR A 61 5.34 -3.78 6.63
N ILE A 62 6.29 -2.86 6.84
CA ILE A 62 7.04 -2.24 5.75
C ILE A 62 7.77 -3.29 4.92
N GLU A 63 8.46 -4.23 5.58
CA GLU A 63 9.11 -5.35 4.89
C GLU A 63 8.13 -6.19 4.07
N ALA A 64 6.96 -6.53 4.63
CA ALA A 64 5.95 -7.31 3.93
C ALA A 64 5.43 -6.58 2.68
N ILE A 65 5.24 -5.26 2.76
CA ILE A 65 4.80 -4.42 1.63
C ILE A 65 5.86 -4.40 0.52
N ILE A 66 7.13 -4.22 0.87
CA ILE A 66 8.25 -4.18 -0.10
C ILE A 66 8.44 -5.54 -0.76
N LYS A 67 8.34 -6.63 0.02
CA LYS A 67 8.52 -8.01 -0.46
C LYS A 67 7.28 -8.61 -1.13
N PHE A 68 6.16 -7.87 -1.20
CA PHE A 68 4.88 -8.36 -1.70
C PHE A 68 4.41 -9.64 -0.98
N GLU A 69 4.56 -9.70 0.34
CA GLU A 69 4.19 -10.87 1.15
C GLU A 69 2.73 -10.82 1.61
N GLY A 70 2.07 -12.00 1.64
CA GLY A 70 0.73 -12.16 2.20
C GLY A 70 -0.31 -11.24 1.56
N VAL A 71 -1.03 -10.48 2.39
CA VAL A 71 -2.10 -9.56 1.95
C VAL A 71 -1.61 -8.32 1.22
N TYR A 72 -0.29 -8.12 1.11
CA TYR A 72 0.33 -7.00 0.39
C TYR A 72 0.80 -7.38 -1.01
N ASN A 73 0.45 -8.59 -1.46
CA ASN A 73 0.72 -9.05 -2.81
C ASN A 73 -0.32 -8.51 -3.78
N ASP A 74 -0.06 -7.32 -4.33
CA ASP A 74 -0.96 -6.69 -5.30
C ASP A 74 -1.00 -7.44 -6.65
N ASN A 75 -0.11 -8.43 -6.87
CA ASN A 75 -0.11 -9.32 -8.04
C ASN A 75 -0.91 -10.61 -7.81
N ALA A 76 -1.35 -10.89 -6.58
CA ALA A 76 -2.24 -12.01 -6.34
C ALA A 76 -3.56 -11.68 -7.04
N LYS A 77 -3.90 -12.44 -8.10
CA LYS A 77 -5.21 -12.33 -8.76
C LYS A 77 -6.27 -12.26 -7.67
N ALA A 78 -7.16 -11.27 -7.74
CA ALA A 78 -8.34 -11.22 -6.88
C ALA A 78 -8.96 -12.62 -6.93
N ALA A 79 -8.93 -13.34 -5.80
CA ALA A 79 -9.58 -14.63 -5.72
C ALA A 79 -11.01 -14.38 -6.19
N GLU A 80 -11.39 -14.99 -7.32
CA GLU A 80 -12.75 -14.89 -7.85
C GLU A 80 -13.68 -15.17 -6.68
N SER A 81 -14.43 -14.15 -6.27
CA SER A 81 -15.46 -14.33 -5.25
C SER A 81 -16.46 -15.30 -5.86
N VAL A 82 -16.37 -16.58 -5.51
CA VAL A 82 -17.42 -17.55 -5.78
C VAL A 82 -18.61 -17.10 -4.95
N GLN A 83 -19.41 -16.21 -5.51
CA GLN A 83 -20.73 -15.89 -5.00
C GLN A 83 -21.50 -17.22 -5.03
N PRO A 84 -21.95 -17.78 -3.90
CA PRO A 84 -22.82 -18.94 -3.94
C PRO A 84 -24.08 -18.52 -4.72
N THR A 85 -24.24 -19.06 -5.92
CA THR A 85 -25.43 -18.77 -6.71
C THR A 85 -26.63 -19.29 -5.93
N LEU A 86 -27.69 -18.47 -5.84
CA LEU A 86 -28.93 -18.76 -5.12
C LEU A 86 -29.58 -20.11 -5.51
N PHE A 87 -29.20 -20.67 -6.66
CA PHE A 87 -29.61 -21.97 -7.17
C PHE A 87 -28.97 -23.18 -6.49
N GLN A 88 -28.02 -22.99 -5.57
CA GLN A 88 -27.38 -24.11 -4.88
C GLN A 88 -28.18 -24.63 -3.66
N PHE A 89 -29.27 -23.94 -3.30
CA PHE A 89 -30.13 -24.23 -2.15
C PHE A 89 -31.61 -24.45 -2.53
N LEU A 90 -31.90 -24.65 -3.82
CA LEU A 90 -33.21 -25.08 -4.35
C LEU A 90 -33.07 -26.48 -4.93
#